data_AF-A0A2N6KI33-F1
#
_entry.id   AF-A0A2N6KI33-F1
#
_cell.length_a   1.000
_cell.length_b   1.000
_cell.length_c   1.000
_cell.angle_alpha   90.00
_cell.angle_beta   90.00
_cell.angle_gamma   90.00
#
_symmetry.space_group_name_H-M   'P 1'
#
loop_
_entity.id
_entity.type
_entity.pdbx_description
1 polymer ?
#
loop_
_entity_poly.entity_id
_entity_poly.type
_entity_poly.pdbx_seq_one_letter_code
_entity_poly.pdbx_strand_id
1 'polypeptide(L)'
;MDIPFDVSFHFDHNLRDVPNAPAQMQQAVEWLQSQLKDNTNNTRKQIELLGLIGVYARMLHDFPTAQQALISAIELSESIGSDRYKTINLIRLAHLY
;
A
#
# COMPACT_ATOMS: atom_id res chain seq x y z
N MET A 1 -4.75 10.49 -6.61
CA MET A 1 -5.76 10.31 -5.53
C MET A 1 -5.32 11.19 -4.40
N ASP A 2 -6.22 12.02 -3.88
CA ASP A 2 -5.91 12.90 -2.76
C ASP A 2 -6.23 12.15 -1.46
N ILE A 3 -5.26 12.04 -0.56
CA ILE A 3 -5.41 11.34 0.72
C ILE A 3 -5.54 12.42 1.79
N PRO A 4 -6.63 12.45 2.58
CA PRO A 4 -6.92 13.55 3.50
C PRO A 4 -6.10 13.50 4.81
N PHE A 5 -4.93 12.88 4.79
CA PHE A 5 -4.04 12.66 5.93
C PHE A 5 -2.60 12.88 5.52
N ASP A 6 -1.76 13.32 6.46
CA ASP A 6 -0.32 13.40 6.24
C ASP A 6 0.30 12.00 6.11
N VAL A 7 0.65 11.64 4.87
CA VAL A 7 1.35 10.41 4.50
C VAL A 7 2.80 10.67 4.09
N SER A 8 3.33 11.86 4.40
CA SER A 8 4.73 12.18 4.13
C SER A 8 5.66 11.37 5.05
N PHE A 9 6.86 11.12 4.56
CA PHE A 9 7.89 10.36 5.26
C PHE A 9 9.27 10.94 4.98
N HIS A 10 10.24 10.57 5.81
CA HIS A 10 11.66 10.85 5.60
C HIS A 10 12.46 9.54 5.68
N PHE A 11 13.71 9.59 5.23
CA PHE A 11 14.64 8.49 5.43
C PHE A 11 15.40 8.68 6.74
N ASP A 12 15.45 7.65 7.58
CA ASP A 12 16.33 7.64 8.75
C ASP A 12 17.81 7.43 8.34
N HIS A 13 18.71 7.41 9.32
CA HIS A 13 20.14 7.15 9.11
C HIS A 13 20.47 5.79 8.45
N ASN A 14 19.51 4.87 8.42
CA ASN A 14 19.63 3.53 7.82
C ASN A 14 18.88 3.46 6.48
N LEU A 15 18.48 4.61 5.91
CA LEU A 15 17.68 4.74 4.69
C LEU A 15 16.34 4.01 4.76
N ARG A 16 15.76 3.89 5.97
CA ARG A 16 14.42 3.35 6.15
C ARG A 16 13.40 4.46 6.04
N ASP A 17 12.29 4.15 5.37
CA ASP A 17 11.13 5.03 5.30
C ASP A 17 10.49 5.18 6.70
N VAL A 18 10.48 6.40 7.25
CA VAL A 18 9.89 6.74 8.55
C VAL A 18 8.77 7.76 8.36
N PRO A 19 7.53 7.45 8.77
CA PRO A 19 6.41 8.41 8.68
C PRO A 19 6.69 9.69 9.47
N ASN A 20 6.42 10.84 8.87
CA ASN A 20 6.48 12.13 9.58
C ASN A 20 5.34 12.27 10.60
N ALA A 21 4.17 11.67 10.29
CA ALA A 21 3.00 11.64 11.15
C ALA A 21 2.42 10.21 11.24
N PRO A 22 2.99 9.31 12.06
CA PRO A 22 2.55 7.90 12.13
C PRO A 22 1.05 7.72 12.40
N ALA A 23 0.47 8.54 13.30
CA ALA A 23 -0.96 8.48 13.60
C ALA A 23 -1.83 8.86 12.38
N GLN A 24 -1.43 9.85 11.59
CA GLN A 24 -2.16 10.24 10.38
C GLN A 24 -1.98 9.22 9.25
N MET A 25 -0.79 8.63 9.11
CA MET A 25 -0.58 7.55 8.16
C MET A 25 -1.41 6.30 8.52
N GLN A 26 -1.60 6.01 9.81
CA GLN A 26 -2.50 4.95 10.27
C GLN A 26 -3.96 5.25 9.86
N GLN A 27 -4.43 6.49 10.06
CA GLN A 27 -5.75 6.91 9.60
C GLN A 27 -5.87 6.82 8.07
N ALA A 28 -4.79 7.09 7.33
CA ALA A 28 -4.75 6.91 5.88
C ALA A 28 -4.93 5.44 5.48
N VAL A 29 -4.30 4.50 6.19
CA VAL A 29 -4.48 3.05 5.95
C VAL A 29 -5.94 2.65 6.17
N GLU A 30 -6.54 3.07 7.27
CA GLU A 30 -7.95 2.79 7.58
C GLU A 30 -8.91 3.37 6.53
N TRP A 31 -8.65 4.60 6.10
CA TRP A 31 -9.41 5.24 5.03
C TRP A 31 -9.24 4.51 3.69
N LEU A 32 -8.03 4.12 3.31
CA LEU A 32 -7.77 3.35 2.09
C LEU A 32 -8.50 1.98 2.12
N GLN A 33 -8.56 1.33 3.29
CA GLN A 33 -9.32 0.10 3.47
C GLN A 33 -10.83 0.33 3.31
N SER A 34 -11.36 1.48 3.74
CA SER A 34 -12.76 1.85 3.47
C SER A 34 -12.98 2.06 1.97
N GLN A 35 -12.08 2.80 1.30
CA GLN A 35 -12.15 3.01 -0.15
C GLN A 35 -12.08 1.68 -0.92
N LEU A 36 -11.31 0.71 -0.43
CA LEU A 36 -11.21 -0.60 -1.06
C LEU A 36 -12.55 -1.34 -1.04
N LYS A 37 -13.28 -1.26 0.09
CA LYS A 37 -14.62 -1.83 0.23
C LYS A 37 -15.65 -1.14 -0.66
N ASP A 38 -15.47 0.16 -0.94
CA ASP A 38 -16.38 0.92 -1.81
C ASP A 38 -16.11 0.68 -3.31
N ASN A 39 -14.92 0.18 -3.67
CA ASN A 39 -14.48 0.00 -5.05
C ASN A 39 -14.46 -1.49 -5.48
N THR A 40 -15.41 -2.30 -5.05
CA THR A 40 -15.49 -3.75 -5.35
C THR A 40 -15.54 -4.08 -6.85
N ASN A 41 -16.07 -3.16 -7.67
CA ASN A 41 -16.26 -3.38 -9.12
C ASN A 41 -15.12 -2.81 -9.99
N ASN A 42 -14.07 -2.24 -9.40
CA ASN A 42 -12.97 -1.63 -10.14
C ASN A 42 -11.62 -2.25 -9.74
N THR A 43 -11.24 -3.33 -10.43
CA THR A 43 -10.01 -4.09 -10.15
C THR A 43 -8.75 -3.23 -10.23
N ARG A 44 -8.64 -2.31 -11.22
CA ARG A 44 -7.48 -1.42 -11.31
C ARG A 44 -7.38 -0.52 -10.10
N LYS A 45 -8.52 0.02 -9.64
CA LYS A 45 -8.55 0.86 -8.45
C LYS A 45 -8.20 0.08 -7.18
N GLN A 46 -8.66 -1.17 -7.06
CA GLN A 46 -8.30 -2.05 -5.96
C GLN A 46 -6.80 -2.30 -5.89
N ILE A 47 -6.15 -2.60 -7.03
CA ILE A 47 -4.70 -2.80 -7.11
C ILE A 47 -3.94 -1.56 -6.60
N GLU A 48 -4.36 -0.36 -7.01
CA GLU A 48 -3.75 0.89 -6.55
C GLU A 48 -3.91 1.09 -5.04
N LEU A 49 -5.12 0.87 -4.53
CA LEU A 49 -5.43 0.99 -3.11
C LEU A 49 -4.64 -0.01 -2.26
N LEU A 50 -4.62 -1.28 -2.64
CA LEU A 50 -3.86 -2.33 -1.98
C LEU A 50 -2.36 -2.05 -1.99
N GLY A 51 -1.85 -1.54 -3.11
CA GLY A 51 -0.46 -1.11 -3.21
C GLY A 51 -0.09 0.02 -2.23
N LEU A 52 -0.98 1.00 -2.04
CA LEU A 52 -0.78 2.09 -1.07
C LEU A 52 -0.91 1.59 0.37
N ILE A 53 -1.92 0.77 0.68
CA ILE A 53 -2.10 0.11 1.98
C ILE A 53 -0.81 -0.65 2.33
N GLY A 54 -0.27 -1.42 1.38
CA GLY A 54 0.97 -2.15 1.53
C GLY A 54 2.17 -1.29 1.94
N VAL A 55 2.37 -0.17 1.22
CA VAL A 55 3.49 0.75 1.47
C VAL A 55 3.37 1.41 2.84
N TYR A 56 2.19 1.95 3.18
CA TYR A 56 1.99 2.68 4.42
C TYR A 56 1.97 1.76 5.64
N ALA A 57 1.34 0.58 5.55
CA ALA A 57 1.39 -0.41 6.62
C ALA A 57 2.84 -0.85 6.91
N ARG A 58 3.68 -1.04 5.88
CA ARG A 58 5.10 -1.34 6.05
C ARG A 58 5.85 -0.21 6.78
N MET A 59 5.62 1.05 6.41
CA MET A 59 6.23 2.21 7.08
C MET A 59 5.78 2.34 8.55
N LEU A 60 4.59 1.82 8.88
CA LEU A 60 4.05 1.73 10.24
C LEU A 60 4.48 0.47 11.00
N HIS A 61 5.34 -0.37 10.40
CA HIS A 61 5.75 -1.68 10.93
C HIS A 61 4.62 -2.71 11.08
N ASP A 62 3.47 -2.50 10.45
CA ASP A 62 2.40 -3.49 10.33
C ASP A 62 2.68 -4.40 9.12
N PHE A 63 3.71 -5.25 9.27
CA PHE A 63 4.15 -6.17 8.23
C PHE A 63 3.08 -7.18 7.79
N PRO A 64 2.24 -7.76 8.67
CA PRO A 64 1.17 -8.66 8.26
C PRO A 64 0.17 -7.99 7.29
N THR A 65 -0.32 -6.78 7.64
CA THR A 65 -1.23 -6.03 6.76
C THR A 65 -0.53 -5.65 5.45
N ALA A 66 0.74 -5.23 5.52
CA ALA A 66 1.50 -4.87 4.34
C ALA A 66 1.66 -6.04 3.36
N GLN A 67 2.06 -7.20 3.87
CA GLN A 67 2.26 -8.41 3.08
C GLN A 67 0.95 -8.87 2.44
N GLN A 68 -0.15 -8.95 3.22
CA GLN A 68 -1.45 -9.36 2.70
C GLN A 68 -1.93 -8.44 1.57
N ALA A 69 -1.84 -7.12 1.78
CA ALA A 69 -2.29 -6.16 0.78
C ALA A 69 -1.48 -6.26 -0.52
N LEU A 70 -0.15 -6.40 -0.44
CA LEU A 70 0.71 -6.49 -1.62
C LEU A 70 0.52 -7.80 -2.38
N ILE A 71 0.32 -8.93 -1.69
CA ILE A 71 -0.01 -10.22 -2.33
C ILE A 71 -1.33 -10.10 -3.09
N SER A 72 -2.39 -9.55 -2.46
CA SER A 72 -3.67 -9.36 -3.14
C SER A 72 -3.56 -8.40 -4.33
N ALA A 73 -2.72 -7.36 -4.25
CA ALA A 73 -2.47 -6.47 -5.39
C ALA A 73 -1.79 -7.20 -6.56
N ILE A 74 -0.86 -8.12 -6.28
CA ILE A 74 -0.19 -8.95 -7.28
C ILE A 74 -1.20 -9.91 -7.95
N GLU A 75 -2.00 -10.63 -7.15
CA GLU A 75 -3.03 -11.56 -7.65
C GLU A 75 -4.06 -10.86 -8.57
N LEU A 76 -4.55 -9.69 -8.15
CA LEU A 76 -5.45 -8.90 -8.98
C LEU A 76 -4.76 -8.39 -10.26
N SER A 77 -3.48 -8.01 -10.18
CA SER A 77 -2.70 -7.60 -11.35
C SER A 77 -2.57 -8.73 -12.37
N GLU A 78 -2.35 -9.96 -11.89
CA GLU A 78 -2.32 -11.17 -12.73
C GLU A 78 -3.68 -11.44 -13.37
N SER A 79 -4.78 -11.30 -12.62
CA SER A 79 -6.14 -11.54 -13.14
C SER A 79 -6.53 -10.64 -14.31
N ILE A 80 -5.96 -9.43 -14.38
CA ILE A 80 -6.19 -8.48 -15.49
C ILE A 80 -5.06 -8.46 -16.52
N GLY A 81 -4.08 -9.38 -16.41
CA GLY A 81 -2.93 -9.48 -17.31
C GLY A 81 -2.01 -8.25 -17.29
N SER A 82 -1.90 -7.55 -16.16
CA SER A 82 -1.09 -6.33 -16.06
C SER A 82 0.28 -6.60 -15.42
N ASP A 83 1.26 -6.90 -16.26
CA ASP A 83 2.66 -7.05 -15.83
C ASP A 83 3.21 -5.80 -15.14
N ARG A 84 2.82 -4.61 -15.61
CA ARG A 84 3.23 -3.35 -14.99
C ARG A 84 2.82 -3.27 -13.52
N TYR A 85 1.54 -3.52 -13.22
CA TYR A 85 1.07 -3.47 -11.83
C TYR A 85 1.66 -4.60 -10.99
N LYS A 86 1.80 -5.80 -11.58
CA LYS A 86 2.46 -6.93 -10.92
C LYS A 86 3.90 -6.58 -10.52
N THR A 87 4.71 -6.08 -11.44
CA THR A 87 6.11 -5.71 -11.17
C THR A 87 6.23 -4.65 -10.08
N ILE A 88 5.40 -3.60 -10.11
CA ILE A 88 5.41 -2.54 -9.09
C ILE A 88 5.14 -3.12 -7.70
N ASN A 89 4.15 -3.99 -7.57
CA ASN A 89 3.79 -4.57 -6.27
C ASN A 89 4.77 -5.65 -5.81
N LEU A 90 5.43 -6.37 -6.73
CA LEU A 90 6.54 -7.27 -6.40
C LEU A 90 7.74 -6.52 -5.81
N ILE A 91 8.11 -5.36 -6.38
CA ILE A 91 9.20 -4.52 -5.83
C ILE A 91 8.84 -4.04 -4.42
N ARG A 92 7.59 -3.61 -4.21
CA ARG A 92 7.11 -3.20 -2.88
C ARG A 92 7.15 -4.35 -1.88
N LEU A 93 6.75 -5.55 -2.31
CA LEU A 93 6.78 -6.75 -1.47
C LEU A 93 8.21 -7.15 -1.13
N ALA A 94 9.14 -7.03 -2.09
CA ALA A 94 10.55 -7.29 -1.85
C ALA A 94 11.13 -6.41 -0.75
N HIS A 95 10.66 -5.16 -0.59
CA HIS A 95 11.10 -4.29 0.49
C HIS A 95 10.56 -4.66 1.89
N LEU A 96 9.78 -5.73 2.04
CA LEU A 96 9.42 -6.30 3.35
C LEU A 96 10.48 -7.28 3.88
N TYR A 97 11.35 -7.81 3.01
CA TYR A 97 12.35 -8.83 3.32
C TYR A 97 13.77 -8.29 3.15
#